data_AF-A0A8H8JUQ8-F1
#
_entry.id   AF-A0A8H8JUQ8-F1
#
_cell.length_a   1.000
_cell.length_b   1.000
_cell.length_c   1.000
_cell.angle_alpha   90.00
_cell.angle_beta   90.00
_cell.angle_gamma   90.00
#
_symmetry.space_group_name_H-M   'P 1'
#
loop_
_entity.id
_entity.type
_entity.pdbx_description
1 polymer ?
#
loop_
_entity_poly.entity_id
_entity_poly.type
_entity_poly.pdbx_seq_one_letter_code
_entity_poly.pdbx_strand_id
1 'polypeptide(L)'
;MSAKIYVGNLSCNTNEDTLRNAFSQFGTILDSIVMRDRETSRSCGFGFVTYGTQGEAEAAINGMNEQVLDGRRIDVNLAITGSGGGGGGYGGGY
;
A
#
# COMPACT_ATOMS: atom_id res chain seq x y z
N MET A 1 5.49 16.85 0.51
CA MET A 1 6.23 15.61 0.78
C MET A 1 5.42 14.48 0.15
N SER A 2 6.01 13.73 -0.77
CA SER A 2 5.37 12.55 -1.37
C SER A 2 5.30 11.43 -0.35
N ALA A 3 4.20 10.68 -0.33
CA ALA A 3 4.00 9.59 0.61
C ALA A 3 3.75 8.28 -0.11
N LYS A 4 4.43 7.22 0.31
CA LYS A 4 4.28 5.88 -0.26
C LYS A 4 3.46 5.02 0.68
N ILE A 5 2.53 4.26 0.13
CA ILE A 5 1.73 3.26 0.84
C ILE A 5 2.06 1.87 0.33
N TYR A 6 1.99 0.91 1.24
CA TYR A 6 2.08 -0.52 1.00
C TYR A 6 0.66 -1.09 0.91
N VAL A 7 0.43 -1.96 -0.07
CA VAL A 7 -0.84 -2.66 -0.27
C VAL A 7 -0.58 -4.16 -0.29
N GLY A 8 -0.95 -4.86 0.78
CA GLY A 8 -0.81 -6.29 0.95
C GLY A 8 -2.08 -7.07 0.60
N ASN A 9 -1.93 -8.40 0.53
CA ASN A 9 -3.01 -9.36 0.32
C ASN A 9 -3.82 -9.15 -0.97
N LEU A 10 -3.17 -8.65 -2.04
CA LEU A 10 -3.80 -8.50 -3.34
C LEU A 10 -4.09 -9.87 -3.98
N SER A 11 -5.14 -9.90 -4.80
CA SER A 11 -5.44 -11.03 -5.66
C SER A 11 -4.38 -11.14 -6.77
N CYS A 12 -4.09 -12.35 -7.23
CA CYS A 12 -3.23 -12.56 -8.41
C CYS A 12 -3.82 -11.98 -9.70
N ASN A 13 -5.11 -11.64 -9.70
CA ASN A 13 -5.78 -10.95 -10.78
C ASN A 13 -5.64 -9.41 -10.69
N THR A 14 -5.20 -8.88 -9.56
CA THR A 14 -5.00 -7.43 -9.38
C THR A 14 -3.74 -6.98 -10.11
N ASN A 15 -3.90 -6.02 -11.01
CA ASN A 15 -2.82 -5.40 -11.78
C ASN A 15 -2.57 -3.95 -11.31
N GLU A 16 -1.49 -3.34 -11.78
CA GLU A 16 -1.16 -1.93 -11.51
C GLU A 16 -2.29 -0.99 -11.94
N ASP A 17 -2.93 -1.23 -13.08
CA ASP A 17 -4.08 -0.44 -13.54
C ASP A 17 -5.27 -0.53 -12.58
N THR A 18 -5.59 -1.73 -12.10
CA THR A 18 -6.69 -1.95 -11.14
C THR A 18 -6.39 -1.29 -9.80
N LEU A 19 -5.16 -1.45 -9.32
CA LEU A 19 -4.69 -0.81 -8.09
C LEU A 19 -4.79 0.71 -8.25
N ARG A 20 -4.18 1.26 -9.29
CA ARG A 20 -4.20 2.69 -9.57
C ARG A 20 -5.63 3.23 -9.65
N ASN A 21 -6.54 2.57 -10.36
CA ASN A 21 -7.91 3.03 -10.49
C ASN A 21 -8.64 3.02 -9.13
N ALA A 22 -8.49 1.95 -8.33
CA ALA A 22 -9.09 1.84 -7.01
C ALA A 22 -8.56 2.89 -6.01
N PHE A 23 -7.29 3.25 -6.13
CA PHE A 23 -6.62 4.20 -5.25
C PHE A 23 -6.70 5.66 -5.75
N SER A 24 -6.98 5.88 -7.04
CA SER A 24 -7.09 7.21 -7.67
C SER A 24 -8.24 8.06 -7.12
N GLN A 25 -9.22 7.46 -6.44
CA GLN A 25 -10.33 8.18 -5.81
C GLN A 25 -9.92 8.97 -4.56
N PHE A 26 -8.80 8.60 -3.92
CA PHE A 26 -8.32 9.23 -2.68
C PHE A 26 -7.32 10.36 -2.94
N GLY A 27 -6.72 10.39 -4.12
CA GLY A 27 -5.75 11.41 -4.48
C GLY A 27 -4.97 11.12 -5.76
N THR A 28 -3.98 11.96 -6.01
CA THR A 28 -3.13 11.89 -7.20
C THR A 28 -2.02 10.88 -6.99
N ILE A 29 -2.12 9.75 -7.71
CA ILE A 29 -1.08 8.72 -7.74
C ILE A 29 0.05 9.17 -8.65
N LEU A 30 1.24 9.31 -8.08
CA LEU A 30 2.48 9.58 -8.81
C LEU A 30 3.05 8.30 -9.43
N ASP A 31 3.00 7.19 -8.69
CA ASP A 31 3.59 5.92 -9.10
C ASP A 31 2.84 4.74 -8.46
N SER A 32 2.73 3.62 -9.16
CA SER A 32 2.07 2.41 -8.67
C SER A 32 2.77 1.18 -9.22
N ILE A 33 3.18 0.27 -8.34
CA ILE A 33 3.92 -0.94 -8.71
C ILE A 33 3.27 -2.13 -8.02
N VAL A 34 3.02 -3.21 -8.76
CA VAL A 34 2.52 -4.48 -8.20
C VAL A 34 3.61 -5.54 -8.32
N MET A 35 4.11 -5.99 -7.17
CA MET A 35 5.02 -7.11 -7.04
C MET A 35 4.21 -8.41 -7.10
N ARG A 36 4.55 -9.28 -8.06
CA ARG A 36 3.89 -10.56 -8.26
C ARG A 36 4.93 -11.66 -8.14
N ASP A 37 4.72 -12.56 -7.19
CA ASP A 37 5.57 -13.74 -7.07
C ASP A 37 5.26 -14.73 -8.21
N ARG A 38 6.23 -14.90 -9.13
CA ARG A 38 6.09 -15.75 -10.32
C ARG A 38 6.45 -17.23 -10.04
N GLU A 39 7.16 -17.51 -8.95
CA GLU A 39 7.66 -18.86 -8.64
C GLU A 39 6.64 -19.72 -7.91
N THR A 40 5.94 -19.19 -6.92
CA THR A 40 5.14 -20.03 -6.01
C THR A 40 3.74 -20.35 -6.51
N SER A 41 3.21 -19.62 -7.52
CA SER A 41 1.84 -19.78 -8.07
C SER A 41 0.70 -19.79 -7.01
N ARG A 42 1.00 -19.46 -5.75
CA ARG A 42 0.15 -19.74 -4.58
C ARG A 42 -0.42 -18.51 -3.91
N SER A 43 -0.30 -17.34 -4.54
CA SER A 43 -0.60 -16.00 -4.02
C SER A 43 0.60 -15.41 -3.31
N CYS A 44 1.10 -14.31 -3.85
CA CYS A 44 1.71 -13.22 -3.10
C CYS A 44 1.72 -12.02 -4.06
N GLY A 45 0.60 -11.30 -4.11
CA GLY A 45 0.51 -10.01 -4.78
C GLY A 45 0.52 -8.94 -3.69
N PHE A 46 1.57 -8.12 -3.68
CA PHE A 46 1.60 -6.91 -2.88
C PHE A 46 2.02 -5.77 -3.79
N GLY A 47 1.65 -4.55 -3.45
CA GLY A 47 1.91 -3.38 -4.26
C GLY A 47 2.37 -2.22 -3.43
N PHE A 48 2.90 -1.23 -4.13
CA PHE A 48 3.22 0.07 -3.57
C PHE A 48 2.54 1.14 -4.40
N VAL A 49 1.98 2.15 -3.74
CA VAL A 49 1.41 3.33 -4.39
C VAL A 49 2.06 4.56 -3.79
N THR A 50 2.55 5.45 -4.63
CA THR A 50 3.17 6.71 -4.23
C THR A 50 2.22 7.85 -4.57
N TYR A 51 1.89 8.66 -3.57
CA TYR A 51 1.07 9.86 -3.68
C TYR A 51 1.90 11.13 -3.67
N GLY A 52 1.31 12.20 -4.21
CA GLY A 52 1.89 13.54 -4.19
C GLY A 52 1.99 14.14 -2.79
N THR A 53 1.04 13.80 -1.92
CA THR A 53 0.98 14.31 -0.55
C THR A 53 0.71 13.20 0.47
N GLN A 54 1.09 13.47 1.73
CA GLN A 54 0.81 12.56 2.85
C GLN A 54 -0.68 12.46 3.16
N GLY A 55 -1.44 13.56 3.05
CA GLY A 55 -2.88 13.54 3.32
C GLY A 55 -3.65 12.60 2.39
N GLU A 56 -3.28 12.55 1.11
CA GLU A 56 -3.87 11.61 0.14
C GLU A 56 -3.54 10.15 0.49
N ALA A 57 -2.31 9.88 0.91
CA ALA A 57 -1.88 8.55 1.34
C ALA A 57 -2.61 8.07 2.61
N GLU A 58 -2.76 8.94 3.61
CA GLU A 58 -3.47 8.62 4.86
C GLU A 58 -4.97 8.39 4.62
N ALA A 59 -5.59 9.21 3.77
CA ALA A 59 -6.99 9.02 3.37
C ALA A 59 -7.18 7.68 2.65
N ALA A 60 -6.26 7.32 1.77
CA ALA A 60 -6.28 6.03 1.09
C ALA A 60 -6.12 4.86 2.07
N ILE A 61 -5.21 4.96 3.04
CA ILE A 61 -5.04 3.94 4.09
C ILE A 61 -6.33 3.78 4.88
N ASN A 62 -6.90 4.87 5.40
CA ASN A 62 -8.09 4.79 6.25
C ASN A 62 -9.33 4.28 5.47
N GLY A 63 -9.44 4.63 4.19
CA GLY A 63 -10.57 4.24 3.35
C GLY A 63 -10.45 2.84 2.71
N MET A 64 -9.23 2.40 2.37
CA MET A 64 -9.00 1.13 1.65
C MET A 64 -8.47 0.01 2.52
N ASN A 65 -7.92 0.29 3.71
CA ASN A 65 -7.50 -0.77 4.61
C ASN A 65 -8.67 -1.68 4.95
N GLU A 66 -8.45 -2.99 4.85
CA GLU A 66 -9.44 -4.06 5.06
C GLU A 66 -10.61 -4.10 4.06
N GLN A 67 -10.57 -3.29 2.99
CA GLN A 67 -11.58 -3.34 1.93
C GLN A 67 -11.44 -4.59 1.06
N VAL A 68 -12.54 -5.00 0.45
CA VAL A 68 -12.54 -6.16 -0.47
C VAL A 68 -12.24 -5.69 -1.89
N LEU A 69 -11.09 -6.09 -2.43
CA LEU A 69 -10.70 -5.88 -3.82
C LEU A 69 -10.56 -7.25 -4.51
N ASP A 70 -11.27 -7.44 -5.63
CA ASP A 70 -11.21 -8.68 -6.42
C ASP A 70 -11.51 -9.95 -5.57
N GLY A 71 -12.43 -9.82 -4.60
CA GLY A 71 -12.83 -10.91 -3.71
C GLY A 71 -11.85 -11.20 -2.55
N ARG A 72 -10.79 -10.40 -2.37
CA ARG A 72 -9.86 -10.49 -1.23
C ARG A 72 -9.82 -9.22 -0.42
N ARG A 73 -9.71 -9.34 0.91
CA ARG A 73 -9.48 -8.19 1.79
C ARG A 73 -8.06 -7.69 1.64
N ILE A 74 -7.87 -6.45 1.22
CA ILE A 74 -6.54 -5.86 1.08
C ILE A 74 -6.10 -5.24 2.40
N ASP A 75 -4.80 -5.25 2.65
CA ASP A 75 -4.18 -4.58 3.79
C ASP A 75 -3.47 -3.34 3.27
N VAL A 76 -3.74 -2.16 3.83
CA VAL A 76 -3.16 -0.91 3.33
C VAL A 76 -2.46 -0.21 4.48
N ASN A 77 -1.18 0.08 4.32
CA ASN A 77 -0.36 0.69 5.36
C ASN A 77 0.62 1.72 4.79
N LEU A 78 1.19 2.58 5.63
CA LEU A 78 2.28 3.46 5.22
C LEU A 78 3.50 2.60 4.82
N ALA A 79 4.03 2.82 3.62
CA ALA A 79 5.26 2.15 3.22
C ALA A 79 6.42 2.80 3.95
N ILE A 80 7.09 2.04 4.80
CA ILE A 80 8.29 2.47 5.51
C ILE A 80 9.42 2.60 4.48
N THR A 81 9.55 3.77 3.87
CA THR A 81 10.75 4.14 3.13
C THR A 81 11.67 4.84 4.12
N GLY A 82 12.82 4.23 4.43
CA GLY A 82 13.78 4.80 5.36
C GLY A 82 14.10 6.25 5.01
N SER A 83 14.17 7.09 6.05
CA SER A 83 14.42 8.56 6.05
C SER A 83 13.16 9.43 6.22
N GLY A 84 12.68 9.58 7.47
CA GLY A 84 11.92 10.77 7.87
C GLY A 84 10.72 10.56 8.80
N GLY A 85 10.93 10.61 10.11
CA GLY A 85 9.93 11.15 11.05
C GLY A 85 9.18 10.18 11.98
N GLY A 86 9.80 9.84 13.12
CA GLY A 86 9.17 9.95 14.45
C GLY A 86 8.30 8.81 15.02
N GLY A 87 8.85 8.09 16.00
CA GLY A 87 8.11 7.77 17.25
C GLY A 87 7.88 6.29 17.58
N GLY A 88 8.70 5.72 18.46
CA GLY A 88 8.40 4.43 19.11
C GLY A 88 9.61 3.77 19.76
N GLY A 89 10.18 4.40 20.80
CA GLY A 89 11.33 3.87 21.53
C GLY A 89 11.02 2.56 22.24
N TYR A 90 11.81 1.53 21.96
CA TYR A 90 11.95 0.34 22.81
C TYR A 90 13.04 0.62 23.85
N GLY A 91 12.66 1.34 24.89
CA GLY A 91 13.34 1.28 26.18
C GLY A 91 12.81 0.07 26.95
N GLY A 92 13.68 -0.88 27.28
CA GLY A 92 13.32 -2.05 28.08
C GLY A 92 14.58 -2.83 28.41
N GLY A 93 15.22 -2.45 29.51
CA GLY A 93 16.51 -2.96 29.92
C GLY A 93 16.50 -4.37 30.50
N TYR A 94 17.70 -4.90 30.60
CA TYR A 94 18.24 -5.69 31.71
C TYR A 94 19.75 -5.46 31.77
#